data_AF-A0A6J1QVI6-F1
#
_entry.id   AF-A0A6J1QVI6-F1
#
_cell.length_a   1.000
_cell.length_b   1.000
_cell.length_c   1.000
_cell.angle_alpha   90.00
_cell.angle_beta   90.00
_cell.angle_gamma   90.00
#
_symmetry.space_group_name_H-M   'P 1'
#
loop_
_entity.id
_entity.type
_entity.pdbx_description
1 polymer ?
#
loop_
_entity_poly.entity_id
_entity_poly.type
_entity_poly.pdbx_seq_one_letter_code
_entity_poly.pdbx_strand_id
1 'polypeptide(L)'
;MFAFLRQVMEERQDQILQLETIPAESTTNMIISKKFLDILQLSFEIKYMDEDIKLAKKRNKIKALEERMSVLYHNIIDLLKDRNFDDIVTLATAYYNIGLEYVTSTDIDDLKTALHCLSSCLELLKDKMLDRKAILIYIGTLNELNSVCEKLGEEQNTKCLNKALALYYNSVLRNKGVRTSIS
;
A
#
# COMPACT_ATOMS: atom_id res chain seq x y z
N MET A 1 2.62 32.23 3.11
CA MET A 1 2.78 30.99 2.30
C MET A 1 2.20 29.77 3.02
N PHE A 2 2.61 29.46 4.26
CA PHE A 2 2.03 28.35 5.05
C PHE A 2 0.52 28.50 5.35
N ALA A 3 0.05 29.70 5.70
CA ALA A 3 -1.37 29.93 5.99
C ALA A 3 -2.26 29.71 4.75
N PHE A 4 -1.78 30.12 3.57
CA PHE A 4 -2.47 29.91 2.30
C PHE A 4 -2.53 28.42 1.94
N LEU A 5 -1.41 27.70 2.08
CA LEU A 5 -1.40 26.24 1.86
C LEU A 5 -2.33 25.51 2.83
N ARG A 6 -2.35 25.91 4.11
CA ARG A 6 -3.25 25.34 5.11
C ARG A 6 -4.72 25.57 4.74
N GLN A 7 -5.09 26.81 4.43
CA GLN A 7 -6.46 27.16 4.03
C GLN A 7 -6.89 26.38 2.78
N VAL A 8 -6.01 26.27 1.77
CA VAL A 8 -6.29 25.48 0.57
C VAL A 8 -6.46 24.01 0.90
N MET A 9 -5.68 23.45 1.84
CA MET A 9 -5.85 22.06 2.28
C MET A 9 -7.16 21.85 3.04
N GLU A 10 -7.54 22.76 3.94
CA GLU A 10 -8.79 22.72 4.71
C GLU A 10 -10.02 22.80 3.79
N GLU A 11 -10.07 23.78 2.88
CA GLU A 11 -11.15 23.92 1.90
C GLU A 11 -11.28 22.69 0.99
N ARG A 12 -10.15 22.05 0.65
CA ARG A 12 -10.14 20.82 -0.15
C ARG A 12 -10.63 19.62 0.68
N GLN A 13 -10.25 19.54 1.95
CA GLN A 13 -10.63 18.46 2.85
C GLN A 13 -12.14 18.44 3.10
N ASP A 14 -12.77 19.61 3.26
CA ASP A 14 -14.22 19.73 3.38
C ASP A 14 -14.96 19.27 2.11
N GLN A 15 -14.43 19.60 0.93
CA GLN A 15 -14.99 19.14 -0.36
C GLN A 15 -14.84 17.62 -0.54
N ILE A 16 -13.79 17.03 0.01
CA ILE A 16 -13.48 15.60 -0.05
C ILE A 16 -14.37 14.80 0.91
N LEU A 17 -14.57 15.27 2.14
CA LEU A 17 -15.47 14.64 3.12
C LEU A 17 -16.91 14.53 2.60
N GLN A 18 -17.36 15.50 1.81
CA GLN A 18 -18.66 15.44 1.12
C GLN A 18 -18.71 14.46 -0.06
N LEU A 19 -17.56 13.97 -0.55
CA LEU A 19 -17.45 12.95 -1.60
C LEU A 19 -17.33 11.54 -1.04
N GLU A 20 -16.82 11.37 0.18
CA GLU A 20 -16.65 10.06 0.84
C GLU A 20 -17.95 9.51 1.49
N THR A 21 -19.02 10.30 1.53
CA THR A 21 -20.36 9.89 2.04
C THR A 21 -21.19 9.06 1.04
N ILE A 22 -20.61 8.63 -0.08
CA ILE A 22 -21.27 7.71 -1.02
C ILE A 22 -21.25 6.29 -0.41
N PRO A 23 -22.39 5.56 -0.40
CA PRO A 23 -22.41 4.17 0.03
C PRO A 23 -21.38 3.36 -0.76
N ALA A 24 -20.52 2.62 -0.06
CA ALA A 24 -19.61 1.69 -0.70
C ALA A 24 -20.43 0.70 -1.55
N GLU A 25 -20.17 0.67 -2.86
CA GLU A 25 -20.60 -0.45 -3.70
C GLU A 25 -20.17 -1.76 -3.02
N SER A 26 -21.03 -2.78 -3.05
CA SER A 26 -20.75 -4.02 -2.34
C SER A 26 -19.37 -4.56 -2.73
N THR A 27 -18.54 -4.79 -1.72
CA THR A 27 -17.14 -5.24 -1.83
C THR A 27 -17.01 -6.70 -2.30
N THR A 28 -18.07 -7.27 -2.85
CA THR A 28 -18.23 -8.71 -3.06
C THR A 28 -17.81 -9.16 -4.46
N ASN A 29 -16.56 -8.89 -4.86
CA ASN A 29 -15.94 -9.63 -5.98
C ASN A 29 -14.41 -9.43 -6.02
N MET A 30 -13.72 -9.81 -4.94
CA MET A 30 -12.31 -10.23 -5.08
C MET A 30 -12.28 -11.74 -5.29
N ILE A 31 -11.81 -12.18 -6.44
CA ILE A 31 -11.60 -13.60 -6.75
C ILE A 31 -10.15 -13.91 -6.40
N ILE A 32 -9.89 -14.36 -5.16
CA ILE A 32 -8.52 -14.58 -4.66
C ILE A 32 -8.26 -16.08 -4.62
N SER A 33 -7.13 -16.51 -5.19
CA SER A 33 -6.68 -17.90 -5.09
C SER A 33 -6.27 -18.21 -3.65
N LYS A 34 -6.60 -19.41 -3.17
CA LYS A 34 -6.36 -19.83 -1.77
C LYS A 34 -4.96 -19.51 -1.24
N LYS A 35 -3.91 -19.77 -2.02
CA LYS A 35 -2.52 -19.52 -1.62
C LYS A 35 -2.22 -18.05 -1.32
N PHE A 36 -2.87 -17.11 -2.00
CA PHE A 36 -2.73 -15.67 -1.76
C PHE A 36 -3.58 -15.23 -0.58
N LEU A 37 -4.80 -15.77 -0.45
CA LEU A 37 -5.66 -15.52 0.69
C LEU A 37 -4.99 -15.94 2.02
N ASP A 38 -4.34 -17.10 2.04
CA ASP A 38 -3.60 -17.58 3.21
C ASP A 38 -2.47 -16.62 3.62
N ILE A 39 -1.75 -16.06 2.63
CA ILE A 39 -0.69 -15.07 2.89
C ILE A 39 -1.29 -13.76 3.42
N LEU A 40 -2.41 -13.31 2.85
CA LEU A 40 -3.09 -12.11 3.29
C LEU A 40 -3.50 -12.20 4.76
N GLN A 41 -4.16 -13.30 5.12
CA GLN A 41 -4.61 -13.56 6.49
C GLN A 41 -3.43 -13.54 7.46
N LEU A 42 -2.35 -14.25 7.14
CA LEU A 42 -1.14 -14.25 7.97
C LEU A 42 -0.50 -12.86 8.09
N SER A 43 -0.51 -12.05 7.03
CA SER A 43 0.02 -10.68 7.09
C SER A 43 -0.79 -9.80 8.04
N PHE A 44 -2.11 -9.96 8.08
CA PHE A 44 -2.98 -9.24 9.00
C PHE A 44 -2.84 -9.75 10.44
N GLU A 45 -2.70 -11.06 10.63
CA GLU A 45 -2.39 -11.61 11.95
C GLU A 45 -1.12 -10.97 12.50
N ILE A 46 -0.05 -10.89 11.71
CA ILE A 46 1.21 -10.26 12.13
C ILE A 46 1.00 -8.77 12.44
N LYS A 47 0.30 -8.05 11.56
CA LYS A 47 0.04 -6.61 11.72
C LYS A 47 -0.70 -6.27 13.02
N TYR A 48 -1.65 -7.11 13.40
CA TYR A 48 -2.47 -6.91 14.61
C TYR A 48 -1.98 -7.75 15.80
N MET A 49 -0.83 -8.41 15.71
CA MET A 49 -0.22 -9.05 16.86
C MET A 49 0.26 -7.98 17.84
N ASP A 50 -0.27 -8.06 19.05
CA ASP A 50 0.06 -7.22 20.20
C ASP A 50 1.59 -7.16 20.42
N GLU A 51 2.09 -5.96 20.74
CA GLU A 51 3.52 -5.71 21.00
C GLU A 51 4.02 -6.51 22.20
N ASP A 52 3.12 -6.87 23.13
CA ASP A 52 3.40 -7.72 24.30
C ASP A 52 3.68 -9.19 23.94
N ILE A 53 3.35 -9.62 22.71
CA ILE A 53 3.75 -10.94 22.24
C ILE A 53 5.26 -10.92 21.99
N LYS A 54 6.01 -11.80 22.67
CA LYS A 54 7.47 -11.99 22.53
C LYS A 54 7.93 -11.72 21.08
N LEU A 55 8.65 -10.61 20.88
CA LEU A 55 9.17 -10.13 19.59
C LEU A 55 9.79 -11.25 18.73
N ALA A 56 10.47 -12.22 19.35
CA ALA A 56 11.05 -13.38 18.67
C ALA A 56 10.00 -14.25 17.93
N LYS A 57 8.81 -14.46 18.52
CA LYS A 57 7.73 -15.24 17.89
C LYS A 57 7.16 -14.49 16.68
N LYS A 58 7.02 -13.16 16.79
CA LYS A 58 6.56 -12.29 15.69
C LYS A 58 7.58 -12.30 14.55
N ARG A 59 8.88 -12.10 14.84
CA ARG A 59 9.96 -12.16 13.83
C ARG A 59 10.03 -13.51 13.11
N ASN A 60 9.85 -14.64 13.81
CA ASN A 60 9.84 -15.95 13.17
C ASN A 60 8.66 -16.14 12.20
N LYS A 61 7.47 -15.65 12.58
CA LYS A 61 6.30 -15.65 11.69
C LYS A 61 6.53 -14.77 10.45
N ILE A 62 7.13 -13.59 10.64
CA ILE A 62 7.46 -12.68 9.53
C ILE A 62 8.38 -13.37 8.53
N LYS A 63 9.51 -13.92 8.98
CA LYS A 63 10.47 -14.61 8.10
C LYS A 63 9.83 -15.73 7.28
N ALA A 64 9.03 -16.59 7.93
CA ALA A 64 8.34 -17.66 7.24
C ALA A 64 7.32 -17.15 6.21
N LEU A 65 6.70 -16.00 6.48
CA LEU A 65 5.77 -15.37 5.53
C LEU A 65 6.51 -14.74 4.35
N GLU A 66 7.64 -14.05 4.59
CA GLU A 66 8.48 -13.44 3.56
C GLU A 66 8.99 -14.46 2.55
N GLU A 67 9.44 -15.64 3.00
CA GLU A 67 9.85 -16.74 2.12
C GLU A 67 8.71 -17.18 1.19
N ARG A 68 7.51 -17.36 1.75
CA ARG A 68 6.31 -17.74 0.97
C ARG A 68 5.92 -16.64 -0.03
N MET A 69 6.00 -15.38 0.40
CA MET A 69 5.69 -14.22 -0.44
C MET A 69 6.69 -14.10 -1.60
N SER A 70 7.98 -14.30 -1.34
CA SER A 70 9.02 -14.30 -2.38
C SER A 70 8.75 -15.36 -3.45
N VAL A 71 8.38 -16.59 -3.06
CA VAL A 71 8.01 -17.62 -4.04
C VAL A 71 6.81 -17.20 -4.89
N LEU A 72 5.77 -16.60 -4.29
CA LEU A 72 4.63 -16.12 -5.08
C LEU A 72 4.98 -14.91 -5.95
N TYR A 73 5.87 -14.04 -5.49
CA TYR A 73 6.35 -12.88 -6.24
C TYR A 73 7.03 -13.31 -7.54
N HIS A 74 7.99 -14.23 -7.48
CA HIS A 74 8.68 -14.76 -8.66
C HIS A 74 7.68 -15.43 -9.63
N ASN A 75 6.70 -16.16 -9.11
CA ASN A 75 5.64 -16.75 -9.94
C ASN A 75 4.80 -15.69 -10.67
N ILE A 76 4.51 -14.56 -10.03
CA ILE A 76 3.75 -13.46 -10.65
C ILE A 76 4.62 -12.71 -11.67
N ILE A 77 5.84 -12.34 -11.30
CA ILE A 77 6.69 -11.45 -12.11
C ILE A 77 7.28 -12.20 -13.31
N ASP A 78 7.76 -13.44 -13.11
CA ASP A 78 8.61 -14.13 -14.08
C ASP A 78 7.86 -15.20 -14.91
N LEU A 79 6.82 -15.84 -14.36
CA LEU A 79 6.31 -17.12 -14.89
C LEU A 79 4.90 -17.08 -15.50
N LEU A 80 4.04 -16.12 -15.13
CA LEU A 80 2.62 -16.14 -15.51
C LEU A 80 2.24 -15.03 -16.52
N LYS A 81 1.64 -15.48 -17.65
CA LYS A 81 1.05 -14.61 -18.69
C LYS A 81 -0.34 -14.08 -18.33
N ASP A 82 -1.06 -14.72 -17.41
CA ASP A 82 -2.40 -14.32 -16.99
C ASP A 82 -2.43 -14.14 -15.46
N ARG A 83 -2.17 -12.91 -15.02
CA ARG A 83 -2.05 -12.58 -13.60
C ARG A 83 -3.41 -12.13 -13.11
N ASN A 84 -4.07 -12.97 -12.32
CA ASN A 84 -5.24 -12.57 -11.59
C ASN A 84 -4.94 -11.30 -10.78
N PHE A 85 -5.65 -10.22 -11.08
CA PHE A 85 -5.39 -8.91 -10.47
C PHE A 85 -5.62 -8.93 -8.96
N ASP A 86 -6.63 -9.66 -8.50
CA ASP A 86 -6.93 -9.74 -7.07
C ASP A 86 -5.79 -10.42 -6.30
N ASP A 87 -5.18 -11.46 -6.87
CA ASP A 87 -3.99 -12.11 -6.30
C ASP A 87 -2.78 -11.16 -6.22
N ILE A 88 -2.59 -10.31 -7.23
CA ILE A 88 -1.54 -9.28 -7.22
C ILE A 88 -1.79 -8.26 -6.10
N VAL A 89 -3.01 -7.73 -6.00
CA VAL A 89 -3.37 -6.76 -4.95
C VAL A 89 -3.20 -7.39 -3.57
N THR A 90 -3.61 -8.65 -3.41
CA THR A 90 -3.43 -9.40 -2.18
C THR A 90 -1.96 -9.56 -1.80
N LEU A 91 -1.08 -9.97 -2.72
CA LEU A 91 0.35 -10.10 -2.43
C LEU A 91 0.98 -8.74 -2.11
N ALA A 92 0.63 -7.69 -2.87
CA ALA A 92 1.11 -6.33 -2.62
C ALA A 92 0.69 -5.83 -1.23
N THR A 93 -0.54 -6.15 -0.81
CA THR A 93 -1.06 -5.80 0.54
C THR A 93 -0.26 -6.50 1.63
N ALA A 94 0.08 -7.77 1.43
CA ALA A 94 0.91 -8.51 2.38
C ALA A 94 2.32 -7.90 2.50
N TYR A 95 2.95 -7.52 1.38
CA TYR A 95 4.23 -6.80 1.39
C TYR A 95 4.13 -5.47 2.13
N TYR A 96 3.07 -4.69 1.89
CA TYR A 96 2.83 -3.46 2.61
C TYR A 96 2.69 -3.69 4.13
N ASN A 97 1.87 -4.66 4.55
CA ASN A 97 1.66 -4.98 5.96
C ASN A 97 2.96 -5.41 6.66
N ILE A 98 3.80 -6.23 6.02
CA ILE A 98 5.09 -6.61 6.59
C ILE A 98 6.05 -5.43 6.64
N GLY A 99 6.11 -4.59 5.60
CA GLY A 99 6.93 -3.39 5.60
C GLY A 99 6.60 -2.45 6.77
N LEU A 100 5.30 -2.31 7.09
CA LEU A 100 4.83 -1.50 8.22
C LEU A 100 5.35 -1.97 9.59
N GLU A 101 5.74 -3.23 9.75
CA GLU A 101 6.33 -3.71 11.00
C GLU A 101 7.73 -3.17 11.24
N TYR A 102 8.39 -2.68 10.19
CA TYR A 102 9.78 -2.27 10.21
C TYR A 102 9.98 -0.76 10.00
N VAL A 103 8.99 -0.05 9.44
CA VAL A 103 9.09 1.40 9.14
C VAL A 103 9.38 2.25 10.37
N THR A 104 8.94 1.86 11.57
CA THR A 104 9.19 2.62 12.81
C THR A 104 10.54 2.32 13.44
N SER A 105 11.25 1.28 12.99
CA SER A 105 12.54 0.87 13.54
C SER A 105 13.61 1.94 13.35
N THR A 106 14.60 1.92 14.23
CA THR A 106 15.85 2.68 14.11
C THR A 106 17.03 1.81 13.68
N ASP A 107 16.83 0.49 13.64
CA ASP A 107 17.81 -0.46 13.16
C ASP A 107 17.89 -0.44 11.61
N ILE A 108 19.11 -0.37 11.08
CA ILE A 108 19.33 -0.22 9.64
C ILE A 108 18.88 -1.46 8.85
N ASP A 109 19.04 -2.66 9.41
CA ASP A 109 18.68 -3.89 8.70
C ASP A 109 17.16 -4.09 8.69
N ASP A 110 16.48 -3.72 9.79
CA ASP A 110 15.03 -3.61 9.82
C ASP A 110 14.53 -2.57 8.78
N LEU A 111 15.14 -1.37 8.70
CA LEU A 111 14.78 -0.36 7.70
C LEU A 111 15.01 -0.83 6.25
N LYS A 112 16.09 -1.56 5.97
CA LYS A 112 16.32 -2.18 4.66
C LYS A 112 15.26 -3.24 4.33
N THR A 113 14.79 -3.96 5.34
CA THR A 113 13.69 -4.91 5.18
C THR A 113 12.40 -4.16 4.82
N ALA A 114 12.08 -3.07 5.53
CA ALA A 114 10.96 -2.20 5.19
C ALA A 114 11.06 -1.70 3.73
N LEU A 115 12.25 -1.20 3.34
CA LEU A 115 12.53 -0.72 1.99
C LEU A 115 12.27 -1.80 0.93
N HIS A 116 12.76 -3.02 1.16
CA HIS A 116 12.54 -4.15 0.25
C HIS A 116 11.06 -4.49 0.10
N CYS A 117 10.33 -4.60 1.21
CA CYS A 117 8.91 -4.93 1.21
C CYS A 117 8.07 -3.84 0.49
N LEU A 118 8.28 -2.58 0.83
CA LEU A 118 7.56 -1.45 0.23
C LEU A 118 7.87 -1.32 -1.27
N SER A 119 9.14 -1.51 -1.67
CA SER A 119 9.52 -1.51 -3.09
C SER A 119 8.85 -2.64 -3.87
N SER A 120 8.77 -3.84 -3.29
CA SER A 120 8.09 -4.99 -3.88
C SER A 120 6.59 -4.75 -4.04
N CYS A 121 5.97 -4.07 -3.06
CA CYS A 121 4.58 -3.64 -3.16
C CYS A 121 4.35 -2.67 -4.34
N LEU A 122 5.20 -1.65 -4.50
CA LEU A 122 5.09 -0.71 -5.63
C LEU A 122 5.28 -1.41 -6.98
N GLU A 123 6.22 -2.33 -7.09
CA GLU A 123 6.53 -3.04 -8.33
C GLU A 123 5.35 -3.92 -8.78
N LEU A 124 4.70 -4.63 -7.84
CA LEU A 124 3.50 -5.43 -8.11
C LEU A 124 2.35 -4.58 -8.67
N LEU A 125 2.26 -3.32 -8.24
CA LEU A 125 1.13 -2.43 -8.54
C LEU A 125 1.43 -1.36 -9.61
N LYS A 126 2.64 -1.29 -10.15
CA LYS A 126 3.13 -0.16 -10.97
C LYS A 126 2.22 0.25 -12.14
N ASP A 127 1.60 -0.72 -12.82
CA ASP A 127 0.72 -0.50 -13.97
C ASP A 127 -0.77 -0.50 -13.60
N LYS A 128 -1.08 -0.65 -12.30
CA LYS A 128 -2.44 -0.83 -11.78
C LYS A 128 -2.77 0.17 -10.66
N MET A 129 -1.91 1.16 -10.45
CA MET A 129 -1.98 2.15 -9.35
C MET A 129 -3.25 3.01 -9.34
N LEU A 130 -3.98 3.12 -10.45
CA LEU A 130 -5.24 3.87 -10.54
C LEU A 130 -6.50 3.02 -10.32
N ASP A 131 -6.35 1.71 -10.16
CA ASP A 131 -7.48 0.83 -9.84
C ASP A 131 -7.90 1.04 -8.38
N ARG A 132 -9.22 1.06 -8.13
CA ARG A 132 -9.80 1.27 -6.80
C ARG A 132 -9.31 0.25 -5.76
N LYS A 133 -8.98 -0.97 -6.18
CA LYS A 133 -8.47 -2.04 -5.29
C LYS A 133 -7.00 -1.81 -4.90
N ALA A 134 -6.24 -1.06 -5.69
CA ALA A 134 -4.78 -0.89 -5.52
C ALA A 134 -4.38 0.49 -5.03
N ILE A 135 -5.14 1.54 -5.37
CA ILE A 135 -4.71 2.93 -5.23
C ILE A 135 -4.36 3.34 -3.79
N LEU A 136 -5.17 2.93 -2.81
CA LEU A 136 -4.93 3.29 -1.41
C LEU A 136 -3.63 2.65 -0.89
N ILE A 137 -3.40 1.38 -1.23
CA ILE A 137 -2.17 0.67 -0.86
C ILE A 137 -0.97 1.32 -1.54
N TYR A 138 -1.10 1.71 -2.82
CA TYR A 138 -0.03 2.36 -3.56
C TYR A 138 0.37 3.72 -2.95
N ILE A 139 -0.62 4.55 -2.62
CA ILE A 139 -0.42 5.86 -1.98
C ILE A 139 0.22 5.67 -0.59
N GLY A 140 -0.32 4.75 0.23
CA GLY A 140 0.25 4.44 1.54
C GLY A 140 1.70 3.99 1.44
N THR A 141 2.00 3.08 0.50
CA THR A 141 3.35 2.58 0.27
C THR A 141 4.33 3.69 -0.12
N LEU A 142 3.93 4.66 -0.95
CA LEU A 142 4.78 5.80 -1.29
C LEU A 142 5.09 6.69 -0.08
N ASN A 143 4.12 6.91 0.81
CA ASN A 143 4.32 7.72 2.02
C ASN A 143 5.31 7.03 2.97
N GLU A 144 5.11 5.74 3.21
CA GLU A 144 5.99 4.95 4.07
C GLU A 144 7.40 4.80 3.49
N LEU A 145 7.50 4.61 2.18
CA LEU A 145 8.79 4.52 1.49
C LEU A 145 9.59 5.82 1.65
N ASN A 146 8.93 6.97 1.54
CA ASN A 146 9.57 8.26 1.78
C ASN A 146 10.11 8.36 3.22
N SER A 147 9.33 7.95 4.21
CA SER A 147 9.74 7.92 5.62
C SER A 147 10.97 7.01 5.84
N VAL A 148 11.00 5.84 5.22
CA VAL A 148 12.16 4.92 5.31
C VAL A 148 13.40 5.51 4.65
N CYS A 149 13.28 6.07 3.44
CA CYS A 149 14.40 6.71 2.74
C CYS A 149 14.97 7.88 3.55
N GLU A 150 14.12 8.70 4.18
CA GLU A 150 14.55 9.78 5.07
C GLU A 150 15.38 9.25 6.25
N LYS A 151 14.93 8.16 6.88
CA LYS A 151 15.67 7.52 7.99
C LYS A 151 16.99 6.90 7.55
N LEU A 152 17.07 6.40 6.32
CA LEU A 152 18.30 5.86 5.74
C LEU A 152 19.27 6.94 5.25
N GLY A 153 18.87 8.22 5.30
CA GLY A 153 19.69 9.33 4.83
C GLY A 153 19.86 9.38 3.30
N GLU A 154 18.97 8.70 2.56
CA GLU A 154 18.91 8.84 1.10
C GLU A 154 18.44 10.25 0.74
N GLU A 155 19.06 10.86 -0.28
CA GLU A 155 18.74 12.25 -0.67
C GLU A 155 17.23 12.46 -0.81
N GLN A 156 16.74 13.53 -0.18
CA GLN A 156 15.33 13.92 -0.14
C GLN A 156 14.75 14.04 -1.55
N ASN A 157 14.17 12.95 -2.04
CA ASN A 157 13.44 12.95 -3.27
C ASN A 157 11.95 12.91 -2.94
N THR A 158 11.36 14.11 -2.79
CA THR A 158 9.91 14.29 -2.62
C THR A 158 9.08 13.70 -3.77
N LYS A 159 9.72 13.09 -4.79
CA LYS A 159 9.10 12.25 -5.83
C LYS A 159 8.06 11.28 -5.29
N CYS A 160 8.32 10.57 -4.20
CA CYS A 160 7.35 9.64 -3.63
C CYS A 160 6.08 10.37 -3.17
N LEU A 161 6.23 11.43 -2.38
CA LEU A 161 5.13 12.25 -1.89
C LEU A 161 4.38 12.98 -3.02
N ASN A 162 5.10 13.54 -4.00
CA ASN A 162 4.53 14.19 -5.17
C ASN A 162 3.71 13.20 -6.00
N LYS A 163 4.20 11.97 -6.17
CA LYS A 163 3.47 10.90 -6.87
C LYS A 163 2.23 10.48 -6.08
N ALA A 164 2.33 10.33 -4.76
CA ALA A 164 1.21 10.00 -3.89
C ALA A 164 0.11 11.07 -3.99
N LEU A 165 0.49 12.34 -3.91
CA LEU A 165 -0.42 13.48 -4.04
C LEU A 165 -1.09 13.52 -5.43
N ALA A 166 -0.32 13.33 -6.50
CA ALA A 166 -0.86 13.30 -7.86
C ALA A 166 -1.88 12.16 -8.07
N LEU A 167 -1.60 10.97 -7.53
CA LEU A 167 -2.52 9.83 -7.60
C LEU A 167 -3.81 10.10 -6.82
N TYR A 168 -3.69 10.66 -5.63
CA TYR A 168 -4.83 11.05 -4.81
C TYR A 168 -5.72 12.08 -5.53
N TYR A 169 -5.13 13.14 -6.10
CA TYR A 169 -5.90 14.12 -6.86
C TYR A 169 -6.58 13.51 -8.07
N ASN A 170 -5.87 12.69 -8.84
CA ASN A 170 -6.41 12.08 -10.05
C ASN A 170 -7.59 11.14 -9.74
N SER A 171 -7.56 10.40 -8.64
CA SER A 171 -8.67 9.51 -8.27
C SER A 171 -9.91 10.27 -7.83
N VAL A 172 -9.74 11.35 -7.05
CA VAL A 172 -10.84 12.24 -6.63
C VAL A 172 -11.46 12.95 -7.85
N LEU A 173 -10.64 13.43 -8.80
CA LEU A 173 -11.13 14.08 -10.01
C LEU A 173 -11.81 13.12 -10.98
N ARG A 174 -11.32 11.87 -11.10
CA ARG A 174 -11.94 10.85 -11.96
C ARG A 174 -13.37 10.51 -11.50
N ASN A 175 -13.61 10.53 -10.18
CA ASN A 175 -14.96 10.42 -9.62
C ASN A 175 -15.88 11.61 -9.95
N LYS A 176 -15.33 12.79 -10.28
CA LYS A 176 -16.12 13.94 -10.74
C LYS A 176 -16.56 13.83 -12.20
N GLY A 177 -15.72 13.29 -13.09
CA GLY A 177 -16.01 13.19 -14.53
C GLY A 177 -17.08 12.15 -14.91
N VAL A 178 -17.26 11.10 -14.10
CA VAL A 178 -18.33 10.09 -14.30
C VAL A 178 -19.72 10.65 -13.94
N ARG A 179 -19.79 11.71 -13.12
CA ARG A 179 -21.06 12.32 -12.71
C ARG A 179 -21.68 13.25 -13.76
N THR A 180 -20.92 13.71 -14.76
CA THR A 180 -21.43 14.62 -15.82
C THR A 180 -22.03 13.91 -17.03
N SER A 181 -21.96 12.57 -17.10
CA SER A 181 -22.51 11.78 -18.22
C SER A 181 -23.81 11.04 -17.90
N ILE A 182 -24.46 11.38 -16.78
CA ILE A 182 -25.79 10.89 -16.43
C ILE A 182 -26.69 12.11 -16.24
N SER A 183 -27.18 12.66 -17.35
CA SER A 183 -28.29 13.61 -17.41
C SER A 183 -29.05 13.37 -18.71
#